data_AF-A0A183L965-F1
#
_entry.id   AF-A0A183L965-F1
#
_cell.length_a   1.000
_cell.length_b   1.000
_cell.length_c   1.000
_cell.angle_alpha   90.00
_cell.angle_beta   90.00
_cell.angle_gamma   90.00
#
_symmetry.space_group_name_H-M   'P 1'
#
loop_
_entity.id
_entity.type
_entity.pdbx_description
1 polymer ?
#
loop_
_entity_poly.entity_id
_entity_poly.type
_entity_poly.pdbx_seq_one_letter_code
_entity_poly.pdbx_strand_id
1 'polypeptide(L)' 'MWETGKTSQIATEMRRYNLAVLGISETHWKQARQQRLNTGELLLYSGHEEENAPHTQGAALMLSKLARNALVG' A
#
# COMPACT_ATOMS: atom_id res chain seq x y z
N MET A 1 -5.89 4.03 10.88
CA MET A 1 -4.69 3.17 10.96
C MET A 1 -5.13 1.79 10.50
N TRP A 2 -4.64 1.31 9.34
CA TRP A 2 -5.04 0.01 8.78
C TRP A 2 -4.82 -1.08 9.84
N GLU A 3 -5.79 -1.97 10.03
CA GLU A 3 -5.66 -3.08 10.98
C GLU A 3 -4.41 -3.90 10.60
N THR A 4 -3.41 -3.96 11.47
CA THR A 4 -2.13 -4.65 11.25
C THR A 4 -2.29 -6.09 10.74
N GLY A 5 -3.43 -6.73 11.04
CA GLY A 5 -3.80 -8.04 10.52
C GLY A 5 -4.04 -8.08 9.01
N LYS A 6 -4.77 -7.11 8.44
CA LYS A 6 -5.09 -7.07 7.00
C LYS A 6 -3.85 -6.84 6.14
N THR A 7 -2.92 -5.97 6.56
CA THR A 7 -1.67 -5.71 5.82
C THR A 7 -0.73 -6.91 5.83
N SER A 8 -0.69 -7.68 6.92
CA SER A 8 0.12 -8.90 7.02
C SER A 8 -0.41 -10.01 6.11
N GLN A 9 -1.73 -10.14 5.98
CA GLN A 9 -2.35 -11.09 5.06
C GLN A 9 -2.04 -10.74 3.59
N ILE A 10 -2.14 -9.47 3.22
CA ILE A 10 -1.80 -9.00 1.88
C ILE A 10 -0.32 -9.25 1.57
N ALA A 11 0.59 -8.96 2.50
CA ALA A 11 2.03 -9.23 2.31
C ALA A 11 2.32 -10.74 2.15
N THR A 12 1.59 -11.60 2.87
CA THR A 12 1.71 -13.05 2.73
C THR A 12 1.28 -13.52 1.35
N GLU A 13 0.14 -13.02 0.85
CA GLU A 13 -0.38 -13.42 -0.45
C GLU A 13 0.47 -12.87 -1.60
N MET A 14 1.00 -11.66 -1.44
CA MET A 14 1.94 -11.05 -2.38
C MET A 14 3.22 -11.89 -2.53
N ARG A 15 3.74 -12.46 -1.42
CA ARG A 15 4.86 -13.43 -1.45
C ARG A 15 4.46 -14.74 -2.08
N ARG A 16 3.26 -15.25 -1.78
CA ARG A 16 2.74 -16.50 -2.35
C ARG A 16 2.68 -16.46 -3.88
N TYR A 17 2.24 -15.33 -4.44
CA TYR A 17 2.21 -15.11 -5.88
C TYR A 17 3.52 -14.54 -6.46
N ASN A 18 4.57 -14.39 -5.64
CA ASN A 18 5.86 -13.83 -6.03
C ASN A 18 5.75 -12.47 -6.75
N LEU A 19 4.84 -11.61 -6.30
CA LEU A 19 4.60 -10.30 -6.90
C LEU A 19 5.65 -9.29 -6.45
N ALA A 20 6.20 -8.53 -7.40
CA ALA A 20 7.11 -7.42 -7.11
C ALA A 20 6.35 -6.16 -6.65
N VAL A 21 5.18 -5.90 -7.26
CA VAL A 21 4.31 -4.74 -7.02
C VAL A 21 2.86 -5.22 -7.00
N LEU A 22 2.08 -4.72 -6.05
CA LEU A 22 0.64 -4.98 -5.93
C LEU A 22 -0.11 -3.65 -5.85
N GLY A 23 -1.04 -3.43 -6.78
CA GLY A 23 -1.96 -2.29 -6.73
C GLY A 23 -3.20 -2.61 -5.90
N ILE A 24 -3.58 -1.68 -5.04
CA ILE A 24 -4.77 -1.74 -4.20
C ILE A 24 -5.58 -0.48 -4.51
N SER A 25 -6.76 -0.69 -5.11
CA SER A 25 -7.74 0.37 -5.36
C SER A 25 -8.77 0.35 -4.23
N GLU A 26 -9.35 1.51 -3.89
CA GLU A 26 -10.28 1.70 -2.76
C GLU A 26 -9.63 1.67 -1.38
N THR A 27 -8.83 2.69 -1.12
CA THR A 27 -8.35 2.93 0.24
C THR A 27 -8.82 4.28 0.72
N HIS A 28 -9.54 4.32 1.85
CA HIS A 28 -10.06 5.56 2.44
C HIS A 28 -8.95 6.43 3.08
N TRP A 29 -7.87 6.68 2.35
CA TRP A 29 -6.81 7.57 2.80
C TRP A 29 -7.17 9.01 2.46
N LYS A 30 -6.91 9.90 3.42
CA LYS A 30 -7.05 11.34 3.22
C LYS A 30 -5.77 11.97 2.67
N GLN A 31 -4.62 11.30 2.82
CA GLN A 31 -3.31 11.89 2.54
C GLN A 31 -2.41 10.93 1.77
N ALA A 32 -1.42 11.49 1.06
CA ALA A 32 -0.34 10.72 0.50
C ALA A 32 0.72 10.39 1.56
N ARG A 33 0.99 9.11 1.78
CA ARG A 33 2.01 8.67 2.74
C ARG A 33 2.67 7.37 2.31
N GLN A 34 3.83 7.14 2.90
CA GLN A 34 4.57 5.90 2.80
C GLN A 34 4.64 5.24 4.19
N GLN A 35 4.44 3.93 4.25
CA GLN A 35 4.57 3.12 5.45
C GLN A 35 5.33 1.83 5.16
N ARG A 36 6.36 1.56 5.96
CA ARG A 36 7.09 0.28 5.91
C ARG A 36 6.41 -0.72 6.85
N LEU A 37 6.17 -1.93 6.35
CA LEU A 37 5.65 -3.02 7.17
C LEU A 37 6.80 -3.69 7.95
N ASN A 38 6.49 -4.31 9.08
CA ASN A 38 7.46 -5.08 9.87
C ASN A 38 8.09 -6.22 9.05
N THR A 39 7.33 -6.74 8.08
CA THR A 39 7.75 -7.78 7.14
C THR A 39 8.75 -7.26 6.09
N GLY A 40 8.85 -5.94 5.92
CA GLY A 40 9.86 -5.22 5.14
C GLY A 40 9.41 -4.70 3.77
N GLU A 41 8.21 -5.05 3.35
CA GLU A 41 7.50 -4.45 2.21
C GLU A 41 7.18 -2.97 2.48
N LEU A 42 7.04 -2.21 1.40
CA LEU A 42 6.72 -0.79 1.43
C LEU A 42 5.31 -0.56 0.91
N LEU A 43 4.47 0.10 1.69
CA LEU A 43 3.16 0.56 1.26
C LEU A 43 3.26 2.05 0.92
N LEU A 44 2.96 2.39 -0.32
CA LEU A 44 2.74 3.74 -0.79
C LEU A 44 1.24 3.93 -0.94
N TYR A 45 0.69 5.02 -0.46
CA TYR A 45 -0.70 5.33 -0.74
C TYR A 45 -0.87 6.81 -0.97
N SER A 46 -1.84 7.12 -1.82
CA SER A 46 -2.32 8.45 -2.13
C SER A 46 -3.80 8.49 -1.81
N GLY A 47 -4.26 9.62 -1.32
CA GLY A 47 -5.63 9.85 -0.92
C GLY A 47 -5.92 11.34 -1.03
N HIS A 48 -7.19 11.68 -1.27
CA HIS A 48 -7.62 13.06 -1.46
C HIS A 48 -8.34 13.59 -0.20
N GLU A 49 -8.06 14.84 0.18
CA GLU A 49 -8.60 15.49 1.40
C GLU A 49 -9.99 16.14 1.19
N GLU A 50 -10.66 15.97 0.05
CA GLU A 50 -11.98 16.60 -0.12
C GLU A 50 -13.04 15.93 0.75
N GLU A 51 -13.44 16.66 1.79
CA GLU A 51 -14.48 16.33 2.77
C GLU A 51 -15.84 16.00 2.14
N ASN A 52 -16.06 16.35 0.87
CA ASN A 52 -17.31 16.16 0.11
C ASN A 52 -17.14 15.43 -1.24
N ALA A 53 -15.95 14.92 -1.57
CA ALA A 53 -15.76 14.15 -2.81
C ALA A 53 -16.28 12.71 -2.63
N PRO A 54 -16.91 12.10 -3.66
CA PRO A 54 -17.31 10.70 -3.59
C PRO A 54 -16.09 9.86 -3.23
N HIS A 55 -16.22 9.08 -2.15
CA HIS A 55 -15.14 8.42 -1.40
C HIS A 55 -14.40 7.32 -2.18
N THR A 56 -13.77 7.65 -3.31
CA THR A 56 -13.30 6.67 -4.30
C THR A 56 -11.83 6.87 -4.72
N GLN A 57 -11.16 7.95 -4.28
CA GLN A 57 -9.92 8.42 -4.91
C GLN A 57 -8.62 8.04 -4.17
N GLY A 58 -8.60 6.91 -3.45
CA GLY A 58 -7.39 6.44 -2.81
C GLY A 58 -6.78 5.23 -3.51
N ALA A 59 -5.58 5.41 -4.06
CA ALA A 59 -4.79 4.34 -4.65
C ALA A 59 -3.58 4.03 -3.76
N ALA A 60 -3.33 2.74 -3.54
CA ALA A 60 -2.16 2.27 -2.82
C ALA A 60 -1.36 1.25 -3.65
N LEU A 61 -0.05 1.28 -3.48
CA LEU A 61 0.89 0.33 -4.05
C LEU A 61 1.64 -0.32 -2.91
N MET A 62 1.65 -1.65 -2.88
CA MET A 62 2.58 -2.41 -2.04
C MET A 62 3.75 -2.87 -2.89
N LEU A 63 4.97 -2.63 -2.40
CA LEU A 63 6.22 -2.98 -3.04
C LEU A 63 6.95 -4.04 -2.20
N SER A 64 7.47 -5.06 -2.88
CA SER A 64 8.37 -6.02 -2.25
C SER A 64 9.68 -5.35 -1.81
N LYS A 65 10.46 -6.02 -0.96
CA LYS A 65 11.79 -5.53 -0.55
C LYS A 65 12.70 -5.23 -1.75
N LEU A 66 12.65 -6.09 -2.78
CA LEU A 66 13.44 -5.96 -4.00
C LEU A 66 12.95 -4.79 -4.85
N ALA A 67 11.64 -4.72 -5.10
CA ALA A 67 11.04 -3.65 -5.89
C ALA A 67 11.28 -2.27 -5.26
N ARG A 68 11.18 -2.18 -3.92
CA ARG A 68 11.55 -0.97 -3.18
C ARG A 68 12.99 -0.55 -3.47
N ASN A 69 13.94 -1.48 -3.34
CA ASN A 69 15.36 -1.14 -3.54
C ASN A 69 15.64 -0.74 -5.00
N ALA A 70 14.87 -1.23 -5.96
CA ALA A 70 14.97 -0.84 -7.36
C ALA A 70 14.30 0.52 -7.68
N LEU A 71 13.20 0.86 -6.99
CA LEU A 71 12.42 2.08 -7.21
C LEU A 71 12.93 3.29 -6.42
N VAL A 72 13.62 3.07 -5.30
CA VAL A 72 14.16 4.11 -4.40
C VAL A 72 15.69 4.14 -4.48
N GLY A 73 16.24 3.75 -5.64
CA GLY A 73 17.68 3.74 -5.94
C GLY A 73 18.28 5.13 -6.01
#